data_AF-A0A7V6GWP4-F1
#
_entry.id   AF-A0A7V6GWP4-F1
#
_cell.length_a   1.000
_cell.length_b   1.000
_cell.length_c   1.000
_cell.angle_alpha   90.00
_cell.angle_beta   90.00
_cell.angle_gamma   90.00
#
_symmetry.space_group_name_H-M   'P 1'
#
loop_
_entity.id
_entity.type
_entity.pdbx_description
1 polymer ?
#
loop_
_entity_poly.entity_id
_entity_poly.type
_entity_poly.pdbx_seq_one_letter_code
_entity_poly.pdbx_strand_id
1 'polypeptide(L)'
;MRIKVKSDDGKKINLIFPTWFVFSDLGAKIAVKAISRNAEPHEFNLSGKDLSRLMAEVRKIKKKYGRFELVDVQSAEGDIVKIVL
;
A
#
# COMPACT_ATOMS: atom_id res chain seq x y z
N MET A 1 -1.16 -7.84 4.92
CA MET A 1 -0.90 -7.32 3.57
C MET A 1 -0.06 -8.29 2.80
N ARG A 2 -0.44 -8.55 1.55
CA ARG A 2 0.24 -9.41 0.61
C ARG A 2 0.35 -8.69 -0.73
N ILE A 3 1.56 -8.59 -1.24
CA ILE A 3 1.84 -8.08 -2.58
C ILE A 3 2.33 -9.28 -3.40
N LYS A 4 1.64 -9.56 -4.49
CA LYS A 4 2.04 -10.56 -5.47
C LYS A 4 2.32 -9.85 -6.78
N VAL A 5 3.53 -10.05 -7.30
CA VAL A 5 3.90 -9.65 -8.66
C VAL A 5 4.31 -10.92 -9.38
N LYS A 6 3.66 -11.18 -10.51
CA LYS A 6 4.06 -12.19 -11.48
C LYS A 6 4.34 -11.44 -12.77
N SER A 7 5.52 -11.64 -13.31
CA SER A 7 5.94 -11.10 -14.59
C SER A 7 6.03 -12.23 -15.61
N ASP A 8 5.78 -11.93 -16.88
CA ASP A 8 5.79 -12.89 -17.99
C ASP A 8 7.20 -13.51 -18.20
N ASP A 9 8.25 -12.74 -17.87
CA ASP A 9 9.65 -13.21 -17.80
C ASP A 9 9.92 -14.26 -16.69
N GLY A 10 8.88 -14.75 -16.02
CA GLY A 10 8.94 -15.79 -15.01
C GLY A 10 9.26 -15.29 -13.60
N LYS A 11 9.55 -14.00 -13.42
CA LYS A 11 9.82 -13.44 -12.09
C LYS A 11 8.55 -13.46 -11.23
N LYS A 12 8.67 -14.05 -10.03
CA LYS A 12 7.60 -14.11 -9.03
C LYS A 12 8.09 -13.47 -7.74
N ILE A 13 7.49 -12.34 -7.38
CA ILE A 13 7.75 -11.64 -6.12
C ILE A 13 6.52 -11.79 -5.24
N ASN A 14 6.72 -12.37 -4.06
CA ASN A 14 5.68 -12.49 -3.03
C ASN A 14 6.18 -11.84 -1.75
N LEU A 15 5.59 -10.70 -1.39
CA LEU A 15 5.90 -10.00 -0.15
C LEU A 15 4.71 -10.11 0.80
N ILE A 16 4.98 -10.49 2.05
CA ILE A 16 3.98 -10.61 3.11
C ILE A 16 4.41 -9.68 4.24
N PHE A 17 3.54 -8.73 4.56
CA PHE A 17 3.77 -7.77 5.63
C PHE A 17 2.63 -7.81 6.64
N PRO A 18 2.94 -7.78 7.95
CA PRO A 18 1.93 -7.56 8.98
C PRO A 18 1.24 -6.21 8.77
N THR A 19 -0.10 -6.20 8.80
CA THR A 19 -0.89 -4.98 8.59
C THR A 19 -0.56 -3.89 9.61
N TRP A 20 -0.29 -4.27 10.87
CA TRP A 20 0.05 -3.33 11.93
C TRP A 20 1.39 -2.63 11.70
N PHE A 21 2.32 -3.29 11.00
CA PHE A 21 3.64 -2.75 10.67
C PHE A 21 3.53 -1.72 9.55
N VAL A 22 2.83 -2.07 8.46
CA VAL A 22 2.65 -1.20 7.29
C VAL A 22 1.91 0.08 7.66
N PHE A 23 0.85 -0.04 8.46
CA PHE A 23 0.01 1.09 8.85
C PHE A 23 0.36 1.63 10.25
N SER A 24 1.63 1.63 10.61
CA SER A 24 2.15 2.22 11.85
C SER A 24 2.49 3.70 11.67
N ASP A 25 2.82 4.40 12.77
CA ASP A 25 3.35 5.76 12.69
C ASP A 25 4.68 5.84 11.94
N LEU A 26 5.50 4.79 12.03
CA LEU A 26 6.72 4.70 11.23
C LEU A 26 6.39 4.56 9.74
N GLY A 27 5.42 3.70 9.41
CA GLY A 27 4.89 3.56 8.05
C GLY A 27 4.36 4.88 7.50
N ALA A 28 3.64 5.64 8.32
CA ALA A 28 3.15 6.97 7.95
C ALA A 28 4.31 7.94 7.65
N LYS A 29 5.35 7.98 8.48
CA LYS A 29 6.53 8.84 8.22
C LYS A 29 7.24 8.47 6.92
N ILE A 30 7.39 7.17 6.64
CA ILE A 30 7.99 6.69 5.38
C ILE A 30 7.11 7.13 4.20
N ALA A 31 5.80 6.95 4.31
CA ALA A 31 4.86 7.30 3.26
C ALA A 31 4.84 8.82 2.98
N VAL A 32 4.83 9.68 4.02
CA VAL A 32 4.96 11.14 3.84
C VAL A 32 6.21 11.47 3.05
N LYS A 33 7.36 10.91 3.44
CA LYS A 33 8.64 11.17 2.78
C LYS A 33 8.68 10.66 1.33
N ALA A 34 8.04 9.52 1.06
CA ALA A 34 7.93 8.96 -0.28
C ALA A 34 7.02 9.82 -1.16
N ILE A 35 5.87 10.25 -0.64
CA ILE A 35 4.92 11.09 -1.38
C ILE A 35 5.53 12.47 -1.63
N SER A 36 6.11 13.12 -0.61
CA SER A 36 6.73 14.44 -0.76
C SER A 36 7.92 14.47 -1.74
N ARG A 37 8.50 13.30 -2.05
CA ARG A 37 9.59 13.18 -3.03
C ARG A 37 9.10 13.02 -4.47
N ASN A 38 7.88 12.51 -4.66
CA ASN A 38 7.38 12.11 -5.98
C ASN A 38 6.13 12.89 -6.43
N ALA A 39 5.40 13.51 -5.50
CA ALA A 39 4.24 14.35 -5.81
C ALA A 39 4.66 15.80 -6.04
N GLU A 40 3.97 16.50 -6.93
CA GLU A 40 4.17 17.93 -7.08
C GLU A 40 3.73 18.68 -5.80
N PRO A 41 4.43 19.76 -5.39
CA PRO A 41 4.16 20.46 -4.13
C PRO A 41 2.72 20.95 -3.94
N HIS A 42 1.97 21.12 -5.04
CA HIS A 42 0.61 21.64 -5.04
C HIS A 42 -0.47 20.55 -4.94
N GLU A 43 -0.10 19.27 -5.11
CA GLU A 43 -1.05 18.14 -5.10
C GLU A 43 -1.18 17.48 -3.73
N PHE A 44 -0.28 17.76 -2.79
CA PHE A 44 -0.23 17.06 -1.52
C PHE A 44 -0.12 18.00 -0.31
N ASN A 45 -1.26 18.25 0.35
CA ASN A 45 -1.36 19.04 1.58
C ASN A 45 -1.70 18.18 2.81
N LEU A 46 -1.26 16.93 2.86
CA LEU A 46 -1.50 16.06 4.01
C LEU A 46 -0.31 16.11 4.97
N SER A 47 -0.57 16.52 6.21
CA SER A 47 0.44 16.44 7.25
C SER A 47 0.74 14.97 7.60
N GLY A 48 1.91 14.70 8.19
CA GLY A 48 2.21 13.35 8.68
C GLY A 48 1.25 12.87 9.76
N LYS A 49 0.64 13.78 10.52
CA LYS A 49 -0.38 13.45 11.52
C LYS A 49 -1.68 12.98 10.86
N ASP A 50 -2.08 13.61 9.76
CA ASP A 50 -3.27 13.20 9.01
C ASP A 50 -3.05 11.84 8.36
N LEU A 51 -1.85 11.59 7.83
CA LEU A 51 -1.51 10.28 7.28
C LEU A 51 -1.49 9.19 8.37
N SER A 52 -0.93 9.46 9.55
CA SER A 52 -0.99 8.54 10.69
C SER A 52 -2.44 8.21 11.09
N ARG A 53 -3.32 9.21 11.12
CA ARG A 53 -4.76 9.03 11.42
C ARG A 53 -5.43 8.17 10.34
N LEU A 54 -5.18 8.45 9.07
CA LEU A 54 -5.71 7.67 7.95
C LEU A 54 -5.26 6.20 8.05
N MET A 55 -3.98 5.96 8.29
CA MET A 55 -3.45 4.60 8.45
C MET A 55 -4.07 3.86 9.64
N ALA A 56 -4.36 4.55 10.74
CA ALA A 56 -5.08 3.97 11.87
C ALA A 56 -6.51 3.56 11.50
N GLU A 57 -7.25 4.40 10.77
CA GLU A 57 -8.60 4.07 10.29
C GLU A 57 -8.58 2.90 9.30
N VAL A 58 -7.62 2.87 8.37
CA VAL A 58 -7.44 1.72 7.46
C VAL A 58 -7.21 0.43 8.23
N ARG A 59 -6.41 0.44 9.32
CA ARG A 59 -6.26 -0.75 10.20
C ARG A 59 -7.57 -1.18 10.86
N LYS A 60 -8.38 -0.24 11.34
CA LYS A 60 -9.67 -0.54 11.98
C LYS A 60 -10.65 -1.14 10.98
N ILE A 61 -10.79 -0.51 9.81
CA ILE A 61 -11.63 -0.97 8.71
C ILE A 61 -11.23 -2.37 8.28
N LYS A 62 -9.93 -2.59 8.08
CA LYS A 62 -9.35 -3.89 7.76
C LYS A 62 -9.66 -4.96 8.79
N LYS A 63 -9.56 -4.62 10.09
CA LYS A 63 -9.92 -5.53 11.18
C LYS A 63 -11.42 -5.84 11.19
N LYS A 64 -12.27 -4.88 10.84
CA LYS A 64 -13.73 -5.01 10.87
C LYS A 64 -14.29 -5.86 9.72
N TYR A 65 -13.83 -5.62 8.49
CA TYR A 65 -14.40 -6.26 7.29
C TYR A 65 -13.49 -7.34 6.67
N GLY A 66 -12.30 -7.55 7.21
CA GLY A 66 -11.42 -8.62 6.78
C GLY A 66 -10.61 -8.27 5.54
N ARG A 67 -10.89 -8.90 4.40
CA ARG A 67 -10.07 -8.81 3.19
C ARG A 67 -10.34 -7.51 2.43
N PHE A 68 -9.28 -6.79 2.05
CA PHE A 68 -9.37 -5.60 1.19
C PHE A 68 -8.46 -5.77 -0.02
N GLU A 69 -9.04 -5.79 -1.22
CA GLU A 69 -8.28 -5.77 -2.47
C GLU A 69 -8.06 -4.33 -2.88
N LEU A 70 -6.79 -3.92 -2.95
CA LEU A 70 -6.41 -2.55 -3.31
C LEU A 70 -6.05 -2.45 -4.79
N VAL A 71 -5.38 -3.48 -5.31
CA VAL A 71 -4.91 -3.54 -6.69
C VAL A 71 -5.11 -4.96 -7.17
N ASP A 72 -5.76 -5.10 -8.32
CA ASP A 72 -5.82 -6.34 -9.09
C ASP A 72 -5.69 -5.96 -10.57
N VAL A 73 -4.46 -6.00 -11.07
CA VAL A 73 -4.12 -5.63 -12.44
C VAL A 73 -3.55 -6.84 -13.14
N GLN A 74 -4.07 -7.10 -14.34
CA GLN A 74 -3.56 -8.11 -15.25
C GLN A 74 -3.30 -7.47 -16.62
N SER A 75 -2.07 -7.59 -17.13
CA SER A 75 -1.74 -7.13 -18.48
C SER A 75 -2.16 -8.17 -19.53
N ALA A 76 -2.31 -7.72 -20.78
CA ALA A 76 -2.57 -8.63 -21.91
C ALA A 76 -1.42 -9.63 -22.14
N GLU A 77 -0.20 -9.24 -21.75
CA GLU A 77 1.02 -10.05 -21.83
C GLU A 77 1.14 -11.05 -20.66
N GLY A 78 0.23 -11.01 -19.69
CA GLY A 78 0.15 -12.01 -18.61
C GLY A 78 0.80 -11.60 -17.29
N ASP A 79 1.27 -10.35 -17.18
CA ASP A 79 1.75 -9.80 -15.90
C ASP A 79 0.58 -9.62 -14.93
N ILE A 80 0.83 -9.92 -13.66
CA ILE A 80 -0.18 -9.81 -12.59
C ILE A 80 0.42 -9.03 -11.43
N VAL A 81 -0.26 -7.95 -11.03
CA VAL A 81 0.01 -7.22 -9.79
C VAL A 81 -1.23 -7.28 -8.91
N LYS A 82 -1.10 -7.97 -7.78
CA LYS A 82 -2.18 -8.10 -6.81
C LYS A 82 -1.74 -7.63 -5.43
N ILE A 83 -2.39 -6.58 -4.94
CA ILE A 83 -2.19 -6.05 -3.58
C ILE A 83 -3.47 -6.29 -2.80
N VAL A 84 -3.36 -7.15 -1.78
CA VAL A 84 -4.44 -7.43 -0.85
C VAL A 84 -3.94 -7.05 0.53
N LEU A 85 -4.66 -6.18 1.23
CA LEU A 85 -4.40 -6.03 2.64
C LEU A 85 -4.81 -7.33 3.30
#